data_AF-A0A522A3M3-F1
#
_entry.id   AF-A0A522A3M3-F1
#
_cell.length_a   1.000
_cell.length_b   1.000
_cell.length_c   1.000
_cell.angle_alpha   90.00
_cell.angle_beta   90.00
_cell.angle_gamma   90.00
#
_symmetry.space_group_name_H-M   'P 1'
#
loop_
_entity.id
_entity.type
_entity.pdbx_description
1 polymer ?
#
loop_
_entity_poly.entity_id
_entity_poly.type
_entity_poly.pdbx_seq_one_letter_code
_entity_poly.pdbx_strand_id
1 'polypeptide(L)'
;MRDIKHAVVAMDFSTLLVFKFPYALAFWGVLAWVYTMESIEHKRKSARMAAHSGDDRYSGLVIAVGASVLQVLAFMLATQTQWAVPADVQAPMLYAGVATIAAGMLLRMYCWRVLGNFFTPTVTIASDHKVVDQGPYRFVRHPSYLGALMTLAGVGLALHNWMALCVLMVGSFGIYVYRIEVEEQALERALGDTYAQFKKSRKRLIPFVY
;
A
#
# COMPACT_ATOMS: atom_id res chain seq x y z
N MET A 1 -34.88 5.08 -31.61
CA MET A 1 -34.50 4.90 -30.19
C MET A 1 -33.95 3.50 -30.03
N ARG A 2 -32.63 3.31 -30.17
CA ARG A 2 -31.94 2.03 -29.92
C ARG A 2 -31.67 1.93 -28.42
N ASP A 3 -31.92 0.75 -27.88
CA ASP A 3 -31.86 0.39 -26.46
C ASP A 3 -30.56 0.81 -25.75
N ILE A 4 -30.64 1.87 -24.93
CA ILE A 4 -29.62 2.25 -23.94
C ILE A 4 -29.91 1.52 -22.60
N LYS A 5 -30.43 0.29 -22.65
CA LYS A 5 -30.84 -0.47 -21.45
C LYS A 5 -30.05 -1.75 -21.18
N HIS A 6 -29.03 -2.08 -21.97
CA HIS A 6 -28.29 -3.36 -21.84
C HIS A 6 -26.78 -3.25 -21.63
N ALA A 7 -26.24 -2.09 -21.23
CA ALA A 7 -24.82 -1.96 -20.90
C ALA A 7 -24.54 -1.83 -19.39
N VAL A 8 -25.43 -2.32 -18.52
CA VAL A 8 -24.99 -2.71 -17.19
C VAL A 8 -24.24 -4.02 -17.39
N VAL A 9 -22.93 -3.93 -17.60
CA VAL A 9 -22.08 -5.12 -17.64
C VAL A 9 -22.31 -5.88 -16.34
N ALA A 10 -22.96 -7.04 -16.43
CA ALA A 10 -23.23 -7.86 -15.26
C ALA A 10 -21.88 -8.23 -14.62
N MET A 11 -21.66 -7.79 -13.38
CA MET A 11 -20.44 -8.09 -12.64
C MET A 11 -20.50 -9.55 -12.18
N ASP A 12 -19.80 -10.44 -12.89
CA ASP A 12 -19.73 -11.85 -12.53
C ASP A 12 -18.46 -12.16 -11.72
N PHE A 13 -18.61 -12.15 -10.39
CA PHE A 13 -17.53 -12.49 -9.46
C PHE A 13 -17.22 -13.99 -9.41
N SER A 14 -18.08 -14.85 -9.98
CA SER A 14 -17.84 -16.30 -10.03
C SER A 14 -16.68 -16.68 -10.95
N THR A 15 -16.20 -15.75 -11.78
CA THR A 15 -15.03 -15.93 -12.63
C THR A 15 -13.72 -15.87 -11.84
N LEU A 16 -13.70 -15.21 -10.67
CA LEU A 16 -12.48 -14.91 -9.95
C LEU A 16 -12.08 -16.03 -8.97
N LEU A 17 -10.86 -16.54 -9.11
CA LEU A 17 -10.31 -17.56 -8.21
C LEU A 17 -10.30 -17.13 -6.73
N VAL A 18 -10.17 -15.83 -6.43
CA VAL A 18 -10.19 -15.33 -5.05
C VAL A 18 -11.50 -15.62 -4.30
N PHE A 19 -12.59 -15.99 -4.99
CA PHE A 19 -13.85 -16.42 -4.38
C PHE A 19 -14.09 -17.94 -4.46
N LYS A 20 -13.15 -18.72 -5.00
CA LYS A 20 -13.26 -20.18 -5.16
C LYS A 20 -12.40 -20.93 -4.17
N PHE A 21 -12.95 -21.96 -3.55
CA PHE A 21 -12.17 -22.90 -2.76
C PHE A 21 -11.24 -23.74 -3.67
N PRO A 22 -9.97 -23.99 -3.29
CA PRO A 22 -9.29 -23.59 -2.05
C PRO A 22 -8.58 -22.22 -2.13
N TYR A 23 -8.47 -21.62 -3.30
CA TYR A 23 -7.72 -20.37 -3.55
C TYR A 23 -8.17 -19.20 -2.65
N ALA A 24 -9.47 -19.12 -2.37
CA ALA A 24 -10.06 -18.12 -1.49
C ALA A 24 -9.44 -18.13 -0.10
N LEU A 25 -9.09 -19.30 0.46
CA LEU A 25 -8.46 -19.39 1.78
C LEU A 25 -7.07 -18.75 1.79
N ALA A 26 -6.28 -18.99 0.74
CA ALA A 26 -4.95 -18.41 0.62
C ALA A 26 -5.03 -16.88 0.49
N PHE A 27 -5.87 -16.40 -0.42
CA PHE A 27 -6.01 -14.97 -0.68
C PHE A 27 -6.61 -14.21 0.51
N TRP A 28 -7.81 -14.59 0.95
CA TRP A 28 -8.50 -13.90 2.05
C TRP A 28 -7.83 -14.12 3.39
N GLY A 29 -7.20 -15.28 3.61
CA GLY A 29 -6.43 -15.54 4.84
C GLY A 29 -5.24 -14.59 4.96
N VAL A 30 -4.45 -14.43 3.90
CA VAL A 30 -3.32 -13.48 3.90
C VAL A 30 -3.82 -12.03 3.95
N LEU A 31 -4.90 -11.69 3.23
CA LEU A 31 -5.44 -10.34 3.25
C LEU A 31 -6.03 -9.96 4.62
N ALA A 32 -6.72 -10.89 5.29
CA ALA A 32 -7.20 -10.71 6.65
C ALA A 32 -6.03 -10.53 7.64
N TRP A 33 -4.95 -11.29 7.47
CA TRP A 33 -3.73 -11.11 8.25
C TRP A 33 -3.12 -9.70 8.05
N VAL A 34 -3.01 -9.24 6.80
CA VAL A 34 -2.55 -7.87 6.47
C VAL A 34 -3.41 -6.82 7.19
N TYR A 35 -4.73 -6.84 6.99
CA TYR A 35 -5.63 -5.87 7.63
C TYR A 35 -5.60 -5.93 9.15
N THR A 36 -5.42 -7.12 9.73
CA THR A 36 -5.25 -7.28 11.18
C THR A 36 -3.98 -6.58 11.66
N MET A 37 -2.86 -6.81 10.98
CA MET A 37 -1.58 -6.20 11.35
C MET A 37 -1.60 -4.67 11.15
N GLU A 38 -2.18 -4.18 10.05
CA GLU A 38 -2.43 -2.75 9.83
C GLU A 38 -3.26 -2.14 10.95
N SER A 39 -4.34 -2.80 11.36
CA SER A 39 -5.23 -2.32 12.41
C SER A 39 -4.55 -2.24 13.77
N ILE A 40 -3.71 -3.24 14.09
CA ILE A 40 -2.92 -3.25 15.32
C ILE A 40 -1.94 -2.06 15.32
N GLU A 41 -1.22 -1.85 14.21
CA GLU A 41 -0.25 -0.76 14.12
C GLU A 41 -0.92 0.61 14.09
N HIS A 42 -2.05 0.76 13.38
CA HIS A 42 -2.84 1.99 13.41
C HIS A 42 -3.31 2.33 14.82
N LYS A 43 -3.78 1.36 15.60
CA LYS A 43 -4.15 1.58 17.01
C LYS A 43 -2.95 2.02 17.85
N ARG A 44 -1.79 1.37 17.69
CA ARG A 44 -0.54 1.75 18.38
C ARG A 44 -0.10 3.17 18.01
N LYS A 45 -0.14 3.50 16.73
CA LYS A 45 0.19 4.82 16.20
C LYS A 45 -0.77 5.89 16.72
N SER A 46 -2.08 5.65 16.65
CA SER A 46 -3.09 6.57 17.17
C SER A 46 -2.95 6.79 18.68
N ALA A 47 -2.64 5.75 19.46
CA ALA A 47 -2.37 5.90 20.89
C ALA A 47 -1.13 6.77 21.16
N ARG A 48 -0.06 6.61 20.38
CA ARG A 48 1.15 7.47 20.44
C ARG A 48 0.86 8.91 20.02
N MET A 49 0.06 9.10 18.98
CA MET A 49 -0.35 10.42 18.49
C MET A 49 -1.33 11.12 19.45
N ALA A 50 -2.21 10.40 20.15
CA ALA A 50 -3.09 11.02 21.14
C ALA A 50 -2.29 11.64 22.31
N ALA A 51 -1.08 11.15 22.58
CA ALA A 51 -0.16 11.75 23.54
C ALA A 51 0.55 13.01 23.00
N HIS A 52 0.39 13.35 21.72
CA HIS A 52 1.13 14.42 21.06
C HIS A 52 0.27 15.24 20.08
N SER A 53 0.11 16.54 20.34
CA SER A 53 -0.75 17.46 19.60
C SER A 53 -0.26 17.72 18.17
N GLY A 54 -0.69 16.93 17.19
CA GLY A 54 -0.33 17.18 15.79
C GLY A 54 -1.41 16.86 14.76
N ASP A 55 -1.32 17.58 13.64
CA ASP A 55 -2.41 17.92 12.72
C ASP A 55 -2.52 16.98 11.49
N ASP A 56 -1.76 15.88 11.44
CA ASP A 56 -1.59 15.05 10.23
C ASP A 56 -2.74 14.02 10.01
N ARG A 57 -4.00 14.43 10.19
CA ARG A 57 -5.18 13.55 10.03
C ARG A 57 -5.63 13.40 8.58
N TYR A 58 -5.50 14.45 7.77
CA TYR A 58 -6.06 14.49 6.41
C TYR A 58 -5.30 13.60 5.42
N SER A 59 -3.98 13.60 5.50
CA SER A 59 -3.09 12.86 4.61
C SER A 59 -3.19 11.34 4.82
N GLY A 60 -3.47 10.87 6.05
CA GLY A 60 -3.74 9.47 6.34
C GLY A 60 -5.11 9.01 5.82
N LEU A 61 -6.12 9.89 5.90
CA LEU A 61 -7.45 9.63 5.35
C LEU A 61 -7.41 9.46 3.83
N VAL A 62 -6.63 10.30 3.12
CA VAL A 62 -6.47 10.21 1.66
C VAL A 62 -5.94 8.86 1.23
N ILE A 63 -4.95 8.31 1.95
CA ILE A 63 -4.41 6.98 1.64
C ILE A 63 -5.47 5.90 1.89
N ALA A 64 -6.13 5.92 3.05
CA ALA A 64 -7.12 4.90 3.40
C ALA A 64 -8.28 4.89 2.40
N VAL A 65 -8.90 6.05 2.17
CA VAL A 65 -10.03 6.19 1.26
C VAL A 65 -9.60 5.90 -0.18
N GLY A 66 -8.48 6.48 -0.63
CA GLY A 66 -7.98 6.28 -1.99
C GLY A 66 -7.64 4.82 -2.27
N ALA A 67 -6.94 4.14 -1.36
CA ALA A 67 -6.62 2.72 -1.49
C ALA A 67 -7.86 1.82 -1.45
N SER A 68 -8.87 2.15 -0.63
CA SER A 68 -10.14 1.42 -0.61
C SER A 68 -10.92 1.60 -1.91
N VAL A 69 -11.00 2.82 -2.44
CA VAL A 69 -11.66 3.11 -3.73
C VAL A 69 -10.98 2.36 -4.87
N LEU A 70 -9.65 2.40 -4.93
CA LEU A 70 -8.88 1.67 -5.95
C LEU A 70 -9.07 0.16 -5.85
N GLN A 71 -9.13 -0.41 -4.65
CA GLN A 71 -9.41 -1.84 -4.46
C GLN A 71 -10.82 -2.20 -4.95
N VAL A 72 -11.85 -1.45 -4.55
CA VAL A 72 -13.22 -1.69 -5.01
C VAL A 72 -13.28 -1.61 -6.54
N LEU A 73 -12.68 -0.58 -7.14
CA LEU A 73 -12.61 -0.42 -8.58
C LEU A 73 -11.87 -1.59 -9.25
N ALA A 74 -10.76 -2.06 -8.68
CA ALA A 74 -10.01 -3.19 -9.20
C ALA A 74 -10.82 -4.49 -9.16
N PHE A 75 -11.56 -4.76 -8.08
CA PHE A 75 -12.47 -5.91 -8.00
C PHE A 75 -13.59 -5.81 -9.03
N MET A 76 -14.16 -4.63 -9.25
CA MET A 76 -15.16 -4.40 -10.30
C MET A 76 -14.58 -4.67 -11.69
N LEU A 77 -13.39 -4.14 -11.98
CA LEU A 77 -12.71 -4.34 -13.26
C LEU A 77 -12.27 -5.79 -13.47
N ALA A 78 -11.93 -6.52 -12.41
CA ALA A 78 -11.52 -7.92 -12.50
C ALA A 78 -12.64 -8.82 -13.04
N THR A 79 -13.92 -8.46 -12.83
CA THR A 79 -15.08 -9.19 -13.42
C THR A 79 -15.15 -9.07 -14.94
N GLN A 80 -14.40 -8.14 -15.54
CA GLN A 80 -14.35 -7.92 -16.97
C GLN A 80 -13.37 -8.91 -17.63
N THR A 81 -13.90 -9.98 -18.22
CA THR A 81 -13.10 -11.11 -18.76
C THR A 81 -12.18 -10.74 -19.92
N GLN A 82 -12.46 -9.66 -20.66
CA GLN A 82 -11.65 -9.20 -21.80
C GLN A 82 -10.19 -8.83 -21.43
N TRP A 83 -9.91 -8.54 -20.16
CA TRP A 83 -8.57 -8.21 -19.65
C TRP A 83 -8.02 -9.31 -18.73
N ALA A 84 -8.75 -10.41 -18.57
CA ALA A 84 -8.32 -11.55 -17.76
C ALA A 84 -7.21 -12.32 -18.46
N VAL A 85 -6.29 -12.86 -17.68
CA VAL A 85 -5.25 -13.75 -18.20
C VAL A 85 -5.83 -15.13 -18.56
N PRO A 86 -5.15 -15.89 -19.45
CA PRO A 86 -5.51 -17.27 -19.76
C PRO A 86 -5.67 -18.16 -18.52
N ALA A 87 -6.63 -19.08 -18.54
CA ALA A 87 -7.04 -19.86 -17.37
C ALA A 87 -5.90 -20.70 -16.75
N ASP A 88 -4.98 -21.18 -17.58
CA ASP A 88 -3.80 -21.97 -17.20
C ASP A 88 -2.81 -21.18 -16.33
N VAL A 89 -2.74 -19.86 -16.48
CA VAL A 89 -1.83 -19.02 -15.68
C VAL A 89 -2.51 -18.33 -14.49
N GLN A 90 -3.84 -18.39 -14.36
CA GLN A 90 -4.58 -17.71 -13.28
C GLN A 90 -4.18 -18.20 -11.88
N ALA A 91 -4.07 -19.51 -11.67
CA ALA A 91 -3.71 -20.07 -10.37
C ALA A 91 -2.25 -19.75 -9.98
N PRO A 92 -1.23 -19.96 -10.84
CA PRO A 92 0.13 -19.51 -10.58
C PRO A 92 0.22 -18.00 -10.28
N MET A 93 -0.48 -17.17 -11.07
CA MET A 93 -0.51 -15.72 -10.87
C MET A 93 -1.16 -15.34 -9.53
N LEU A 94 -2.19 -16.07 -9.10
CA LEU A 94 -2.79 -15.90 -7.77
C LEU A 94 -1.81 -16.19 -6.65
N TYR A 95 -1.11 -17.33 -6.70
CA TYR A 95 -0.14 -17.65 -5.65
C TYR A 95 1.05 -16.69 -5.65
N ALA A 96 1.52 -16.25 -6.82
CA ALA A 96 2.53 -15.19 -6.92
C ALA A 96 2.01 -13.88 -6.29
N GLY A 97 0.76 -13.52 -6.54
CA GLY A 97 0.08 -12.39 -5.91
C GLY A 97 0.04 -12.50 -4.39
N VAL A 98 -0.43 -13.65 -3.86
CA VAL A 98 -0.47 -13.92 -2.41
C VAL A 98 0.92 -13.86 -1.77
N ALA A 99 1.94 -14.44 -2.41
CA ALA A 99 3.32 -14.35 -1.95
C ALA A 99 3.82 -12.90 -1.93
N THR A 100 3.47 -12.11 -2.94
CA THR A 100 3.83 -10.68 -3.02
C THR A 100 3.12 -9.85 -1.94
N ILE A 101 1.85 -10.16 -1.64
CA ILE A 101 1.10 -9.55 -0.52
C ILE A 101 1.84 -9.80 0.80
N ALA A 102 2.18 -11.07 1.06
CA ALA A 102 2.88 -11.46 2.28
C ALA A 102 4.26 -10.80 2.38
N ALA A 103 5.05 -10.79 1.30
CA ALA A 103 6.37 -10.16 1.26
C ALA A 103 6.30 -8.65 1.51
N GLY A 104 5.35 -7.95 0.86
CA GLY A 104 5.11 -6.53 1.08
C GLY A 104 4.76 -6.22 2.53
N MET A 105 3.88 -7.03 3.12
CA MET A 105 3.49 -6.89 4.52
C MET A 105 4.64 -7.15 5.49
N LEU A 106 5.46 -8.19 5.24
CA LEU A 106 6.64 -8.49 6.05
C LEU A 106 7.66 -7.34 6.00
N LEU A 107 7.87 -6.73 4.83
CA LEU A 107 8.70 -5.54 4.70
C LEU A 107 8.15 -4.37 5.53
N ARG A 108 6.83 -4.13 5.51
CA ARG A 108 6.20 -3.10 6.35
C ARG A 108 6.38 -3.38 7.83
N MET A 109 6.15 -4.63 8.27
CA MET A 109 6.37 -5.03 9.64
C MET A 109 7.84 -4.89 10.07
N TYR A 110 8.80 -5.13 9.17
CA TYR A 110 10.21 -4.87 9.45
C TYR A 110 10.47 -3.38 9.61
N CYS A 111 9.89 -2.53 8.76
CA CYS A 111 9.96 -1.08 8.87
C CYS A 111 9.38 -0.56 10.19
N TRP A 112 8.24 -1.09 10.65
CA TRP A 112 7.64 -0.72 11.93
C TRP A 112 8.52 -1.10 13.12
N ARG A 113 9.14 -2.30 13.08
CA ARG A 113 10.08 -2.73 14.12
C ARG A 113 11.32 -1.86 14.17
N VAL A 114 11.85 -1.46 13.01
CA VAL A 114 13.06 -0.61 12.91
C VAL A 114 12.78 0.82 13.34
N LEU A 115 11.64 1.41 12.96
CA LEU A 115 11.29 2.75 13.44
C LEU A 115 10.88 2.75 14.91
N GLY A 116 10.29 1.66 15.42
CA GLY A 116 9.97 1.52 16.83
C GLY A 116 9.13 2.70 17.34
N ASN A 117 9.70 3.50 18.26
CA ASN A 117 9.07 4.71 18.82
C ASN A 117 9.15 5.95 17.91
N PHE A 118 9.94 5.92 16.84
CA PHE A 118 10.08 7.00 15.86
C PHE A 118 9.05 6.91 14.70
N PHE A 119 8.16 5.91 14.69
CA PHE A 119 7.07 5.79 13.71
C PHE A 119 5.89 6.73 14.04
N THR A 120 6.12 8.03 14.03
CA THR A 120 5.09 9.07 14.18
C THR A 120 5.20 10.09 13.05
N PRO A 121 4.13 10.35 12.25
CA PRO A 121 4.12 11.39 11.22
C PRO A 121 4.04 12.78 11.82
N THR A 122 3.53 12.86 13.06
CA THR A 122 3.52 14.07 13.85
C THR A 122 4.86 14.18 14.53
N VAL A 123 5.68 14.99 13.88
CA VAL A 123 6.66 15.89 14.49
C VAL A 123 6.02 16.47 15.73
N THR A 124 6.19 15.77 16.83
CA THR A 124 6.11 16.42 18.11
C THR A 124 7.55 16.70 18.40
N ILE A 125 7.88 17.98 18.40
CA ILE A 125 8.62 18.72 19.42
C ILE A 125 9.12 17.85 20.59
N ALA A 126 9.84 16.79 20.27
CA ALA A 126 10.68 16.02 21.15
C ALA A 126 12.07 16.30 20.58
N SER A 127 12.86 17.02 21.35
CA SER A 127 14.16 17.62 21.01
C SER A 127 15.19 16.62 20.45
N ASP A 128 14.86 15.32 20.41
CA ASP A 128 15.71 14.19 20.03
C ASP A 128 15.22 13.40 18.80
N HIS A 129 14.30 13.94 17.98
CA HIS A 129 13.88 13.24 16.77
C HIS A 129 15.06 13.11 15.78
N LYS A 130 15.58 11.89 15.61
CA LYS A 130 16.74 11.59 14.75
C LYS A 130 16.30 10.85 13.51
N VAL A 131 16.96 11.13 12.40
CA VAL A 131 16.83 10.37 11.17
C VAL A 131 17.27 8.93 11.41
N VAL A 132 16.39 7.97 11.13
CA VAL A 132 16.69 6.54 11.22
C VAL A 132 17.28 6.05 9.90
N ASP A 133 18.57 5.71 9.87
CA ASP A 133 19.29 5.16 8.70
C ASP A 133 19.65 3.66 8.87
N GLN A 134 18.87 2.93 9.67
CA GLN A 134 19.09 1.51 9.95
C GLN A 134 18.06 0.62 9.22
N GLY A 135 18.36 -0.68 9.10
CA GLY A 135 17.44 -1.64 8.50
C GLY A 135 17.13 -1.33 7.03
N PRO A 136 15.85 -1.35 6.58
CA PRO A 136 15.47 -1.02 5.21
C PRO A 136 15.74 0.44 4.82
N TYR A 137 15.77 1.35 5.81
CA TYR A 137 15.95 2.79 5.59
C TYR A 137 17.37 3.14 5.12
N ARG A 138 18.32 2.21 5.28
CA ARG A 138 19.69 2.34 4.73
C ARG A 138 19.72 2.36 3.21
N PHE A 139 18.69 1.83 2.55
CA PHE A 139 18.65 1.70 1.10
C PHE A 139 17.79 2.78 0.44
N VAL A 140 16.63 3.07 1.03
CA VAL A 140 15.65 4.03 0.52
C VAL A 140 14.95 4.75 1.68
N ARG A 141 14.41 5.94 1.41
CA ARG A 141 13.78 6.79 2.45
C ARG A 141 12.42 6.28 2.90
N HIS A 142 11.67 5.61 2.02
CA HIS A 142 10.29 5.19 2.27
C HIS A 142 10.04 3.69 2.01
N PRO A 143 10.81 2.77 2.63
CA PRO A 143 10.69 1.33 2.39
C PRO A 143 9.33 0.75 2.81
N SER A 144 8.64 1.37 3.78
CA SER A 144 7.28 0.96 4.18
C SER A 144 6.26 1.20 3.06
N TYR A 145 6.40 2.28 2.29
CA TYR A 145 5.52 2.56 1.15
C TYR A 145 5.81 1.65 -0.03
N LEU A 146 7.08 1.25 -0.24
CA LEU A 146 7.39 0.16 -1.16
C LEU A 146 6.67 -1.13 -0.75
N GLY A 147 6.70 -1.50 0.53
CA GLY A 147 5.96 -2.66 1.04
C GLY A 147 4.45 -2.56 0.80
N ALA A 148 3.87 -1.37 0.94
CA ALA A 148 2.44 -1.16 0.67
C ALA A 148 2.10 -1.25 -0.83
N LEU A 149 2.95 -0.70 -1.70
CA LEU A 149 2.84 -0.88 -3.15
C LEU A 149 2.94 -2.36 -3.55
N MET A 150 3.86 -3.12 -2.94
CA MET A 150 3.96 -4.57 -3.15
C MET A 150 2.67 -5.29 -2.72
N THR A 151 2.09 -4.91 -1.57
CA THR A 151 0.82 -5.48 -1.12
C THR A 151 -0.30 -5.23 -2.14
N LEU A 152 -0.43 -4.01 -2.67
CA LEU A 152 -1.45 -3.68 -3.68
C LEU A 152 -1.16 -4.33 -5.04
N ALA A 153 0.11 -4.44 -5.44
CA ALA A 153 0.52 -5.19 -6.61
C ALA A 153 0.10 -6.66 -6.51
N GLY A 154 0.33 -7.27 -5.34
CA GLY A 154 -0.05 -8.65 -5.07
C GLY A 154 -1.56 -8.88 -5.12
N VAL A 155 -2.37 -7.91 -4.66
CA VAL A 155 -3.83 -7.94 -4.85
C VAL A 155 -4.18 -7.91 -6.35
N GLY A 156 -3.59 -7.01 -7.13
CA GLY A 156 -3.83 -6.93 -8.57
C GLY A 156 -3.43 -8.20 -9.32
N LEU A 157 -2.31 -8.82 -8.95
CA LEU A 157 -1.88 -10.11 -9.49
C LEU A 157 -2.88 -11.23 -9.14
N ALA A 158 -3.35 -11.26 -7.89
CA ALA A 158 -4.31 -12.26 -7.44
C ALA A 158 -5.69 -12.16 -8.09
N LEU A 159 -6.03 -10.98 -8.62
CA LEU A 159 -7.22 -10.77 -9.44
C LEU A 159 -7.06 -11.23 -10.90
N HIS A 160 -5.84 -11.64 -11.31
CA HIS A 160 -5.52 -12.26 -12.60
C HIS A 160 -6.09 -11.48 -13.81
N ASN A 161 -6.11 -10.15 -13.69
CA ASN A 161 -6.66 -9.22 -14.66
C ASN A 161 -5.71 -8.01 -14.83
N TRP A 162 -5.25 -7.77 -16.07
CA TRP A 162 -4.26 -6.74 -16.35
C TRP A 162 -4.76 -5.32 -16.08
N MET A 163 -6.04 -5.06 -16.33
CA MET A 163 -6.64 -3.75 -16.08
C MET A 163 -6.76 -3.48 -14.59
N ALA A 164 -7.20 -4.48 -13.80
CA ALA A 164 -7.25 -4.38 -12.35
C ALA A 164 -5.86 -4.13 -11.74
N LEU A 165 -4.84 -4.87 -12.21
CA LEU A 165 -3.45 -4.67 -11.80
C LEU A 165 -2.95 -3.26 -12.16
N CYS A 166 -3.19 -2.81 -13.39
CA CYS A 166 -2.76 -1.48 -13.86
C CYS A 166 -3.38 -0.36 -13.00
N VAL A 167 -4.69 -0.40 -12.75
CA VAL A 167 -5.38 0.60 -11.93
C VAL A 167 -4.84 0.62 -10.50
N LEU A 168 -4.61 -0.56 -9.90
CA LEU A 168 -4.01 -0.63 -8.57
C LEU A 168 -2.60 -0.06 -8.57
N MET A 169 -1.75 -0.42 -9.53
CA MET A 169 -0.36 0.02 -9.58
C MET A 169 -0.24 1.52 -9.83
N VAL A 170 -0.88 2.03 -10.89
CA VAL A 170 -0.80 3.44 -11.27
C VAL A 170 -1.48 4.32 -10.22
N GLY A 171 -2.68 3.94 -9.78
CA GLY A 171 -3.44 4.70 -8.79
C GLY A 171 -2.73 4.75 -7.44
N SER A 172 -2.24 3.61 -6.94
CA SER A 172 -1.55 3.58 -5.66
C SER A 172 -0.19 4.27 -5.71
N PHE A 173 0.55 4.15 -6.83
CA PHE A 173 1.80 4.88 -7.02
C PHE A 173 1.57 6.39 -6.91
N GLY A 174 0.54 6.93 -7.57
CA GLY A 174 0.19 8.35 -7.47
C GLY A 174 -0.15 8.78 -6.02
N ILE A 175 -0.95 8.00 -5.31
CA ILE A 175 -1.29 8.25 -3.90
C ILE A 175 -0.02 8.28 -3.02
N TYR A 176 0.87 7.31 -3.19
CA TYR A 176 2.09 7.23 -2.38
C TYR A 176 3.12 8.30 -2.75
N VAL A 177 3.21 8.72 -4.02
CA VAL A 177 4.05 9.87 -4.42
C VAL A 177 3.57 11.14 -3.73
N TYR A 178 2.26 11.42 -3.76
CA TYR A 178 1.67 12.56 -3.06
C TYR A 178 1.95 12.49 -1.54
N ARG A 179 1.76 11.31 -0.93
CA ARG A 179 2.05 11.11 0.49
C ARG A 179 3.51 11.40 0.84
N ILE A 180 4.44 10.89 0.03
CA ILE A 180 5.87 11.08 0.24
C ILE A 180 6.21 12.56 0.22
N GLU A 181 5.63 13.35 -0.67
CA GLU A 181 5.87 14.80 -0.71
C GLU A 181 5.36 15.52 0.53
N VAL A 182 4.14 15.20 0.98
CA VAL A 182 3.57 15.79 2.20
C VAL A 182 4.45 15.45 3.42
N GLU A 183 4.90 14.21 3.53
CA GLU A 183 5.74 13.75 4.63
C GLU A 183 7.15 14.35 4.58
N GLU A 184 7.78 14.41 3.40
CA GLU A 184 9.07 15.06 3.23
C GLU A 184 9.01 16.54 3.61
N GLN A 185 7.97 17.27 3.22
CA GLN A 185 7.79 18.66 3.61
C GLN A 185 7.61 18.82 5.13
N ALA A 186 6.87 17.91 5.77
CA ALA A 186 6.71 17.91 7.22
C ALA A 186 8.05 17.64 7.93
N LEU A 187 8.83 16.67 7.44
CA LEU A 187 10.16 16.33 7.98
C LEU A 187 11.17 17.45 7.76
N GLU A 188 11.16 18.12 6.61
CA GLU A 188 12.01 19.29 6.34
C GLU A 188 11.71 20.45 7.29
N ARG A 189 10.42 20.76 7.52
CA ARG A 189 10.02 21.80 8.48
C ARG A 189 10.43 21.48 9.92
N ALA A 190 10.49 20.20 10.25
CA ALA A 190 10.77 19.71 11.59
C ALA A 190 12.26 19.57 11.91
N LEU A 191 13.03 19.04 10.96
CA LEU A 191 14.41 18.61 11.17
C LEU A 191 15.44 19.49 10.43
N GLY A 192 14.97 20.38 9.55
CA GLY A 192 15.79 21.31 8.79
C GLY A 192 16.94 20.62 8.05
N ASP A 193 18.15 21.11 8.26
CA ASP A 193 19.35 20.69 7.55
C ASP A 193 19.71 19.21 7.75
N THR A 194 19.36 18.62 8.90
CA THR A 194 19.62 17.19 9.18
C THR A 194 18.90 16.30 8.18
N TYR A 195 17.64 16.62 7.86
CA TYR A 195 16.87 15.88 6.88
C TYR A 195 17.31 16.21 5.45
N ALA A 196 17.69 17.46 5.17
CA ALA A 196 18.22 17.84 3.86
C ALA A 196 19.51 17.07 3.50
N GLN A 197 20.39 16.82 4.47
CA GLN A 197 21.59 15.98 4.26
C GLN A 197 21.22 14.52 4.01
N PHE A 198 20.29 13.96 4.79
CA PHE A 198 19.80 12.59 4.56
C PHE A 198 19.11 12.41 3.21
N LYS A 199 18.35 13.41 2.76
CA LYS A 199 17.68 13.44 1.45
C LYS A 199 18.66 13.33 0.29
N LYS A 200 19.88 13.87 0.44
CA LYS A 200 20.94 13.79 -0.59
C LYS A 200 21.55 12.40 -0.71
N SER A 201 21.56 11.60 0.36
CA SER A 201 22.23 10.29 0.38
C SER A 201 21.34 9.12 -0.02
N ARG A 202 20.02 9.32 -0.16
CA ARG A 202 19.03 8.24 -0.38
C ARG A 202 17.94 8.60 -1.39
N LYS A 203 17.50 7.61 -2.16
CA LYS A 203 16.33 7.69 -3.06
C LYS A 203 15.01 7.41 -2.30
N ARG A 204 13.85 7.74 -2.86
CA ARG A 204 12.53 7.68 -2.20
C ARG A 204 12.05 6.25 -1.98
N LEU A 205 11.92 5.45 -3.03
CA LEU A 205 11.24 4.14 -3.05
C LEU A 205 12.05 3.02 -3.70
N ILE A 206 12.68 3.27 -4.85
CA ILE A 206 13.42 2.27 -5.61
C ILE A 206 14.90 2.69 -5.62
N PRO A 207 15.81 1.84 -5.13
CA PRO A 207 17.24 2.11 -5.23
C PRO A 207 17.60 2.47 -6.68
N PHE A 208 18.29 3.59 -6.88
CA PHE A 208 18.77 4.09 -8.18
C PHE A 208 17.72 4.65 -9.17
N VAL A 209 16.41 4.48 -8.96
CA VAL A 209 15.38 4.96 -9.90
C VAL A 209 14.58 6.14 -9.34
N TYR A 210 14.01 5.99 -8.14
CA TYR A 210 13.14 6.99 -7.53
C TYR A 210 13.31 7.03 -6.04
#